data_AF-A0A3M1BR62-F1
#
_entry.id   AF-A0A3M1BR62-F1
#
_cell.length_a   1.000
_cell.length_b   1.000
_cell.length_c   1.000
_cell.angle_alpha   90.00
_cell.angle_beta   90.00
_cell.angle_gamma   90.00
#
_symmetry.space_group_name_H-M   'P 1'
#
loop_
_entity.id
_entity.type
_entity.pdbx_description
1 polymer ?
#
loop_
_entity_poly.entity_id
_entity_poly.type
_entity_poly.pdbx_seq_one_letter_code
_entity_poly.pdbx_strand_id
1 'polypeptide(L)' 'MSIDYFLEASSSNRWGKFDLVFVEGSVSTPEEEERIRRIRENSKFLVAIGACAVSGGIQSARNFQDFPELYSSVQ' A
#
# COMPACT_ATOMS: atom_id res chain seq x y z
N MET A 1 -23.38 -3.03 -5.68
CA MET A 1 -22.04 -2.50 -5.37
C MET A 1 -21.77 -2.83 -3.91
N SER A 2 -20.80 -3.71 -3.65
CA SER A 2 -20.42 -4.17 -2.31
C SER A 2 -19.01 -3.68 -1.98
N ILE A 3 -18.71 -3.58 -0.68
CA ILE A 3 -17.34 -3.44 -0.18
C ILE A 3 -16.95 -4.81 0.36
N ASP A 4 -16.05 -5.50 -0.32
CA ASP A 4 -15.63 -6.86 0.04
C ASP A 4 -14.38 -6.88 0.92
N TYR A 5 -13.51 -5.88 0.82
CA TYR A 5 -12.27 -5.80 1.59
C TYR A 5 -11.97 -4.35 1.97
N PHE A 6 -12.07 -4.02 3.27
CA PHE A 6 -11.71 -2.72 3.82
C PHE A 6 -11.33 -2.87 5.30
N LEU A 7 -10.02 -3.01 5.56
CA LEU A 7 -9.49 -3.34 6.89
C LEU A 7 -9.89 -2.35 7.99
N GLU A 8 -9.98 -1.05 7.67
CA GLU A 8 -10.30 -0.02 8.65
C GLU A 8 -11.79 0.08 8.99
N ALA A 9 -12.68 -0.42 8.12
CA ALA A 9 -14.14 -0.24 8.29
C ALA A 9 -14.91 -1.55 8.42
N SER A 10 -14.26 -2.70 8.25
CA SER A 10 -14.91 -4.01 8.28
C SER A 10 -14.06 -5.05 9.00
N SER A 11 -14.69 -5.82 9.89
CA SER A 11 -14.14 -7.05 10.45
C SER A 11 -14.38 -8.28 9.56
N SER A 12 -15.32 -8.19 8.61
CA SER A 12 -15.62 -9.25 7.64
C SER A 12 -15.02 -8.88 6.29
N ASN A 13 -13.77 -9.31 6.08
CA ASN A 13 -13.03 -9.08 4.83
C ASN A 13 -12.99 -10.35 4.00
N ARG A 14 -13.47 -10.27 2.75
CA ARG A 14 -13.44 -11.35 1.78
C ARG A 14 -12.45 -11.03 0.68
N TRP A 15 -11.48 -11.91 0.51
CA TRP A 15 -10.53 -11.83 -0.59
C TRP A 15 -11.09 -12.53 -1.83
N GLY A 16 -10.90 -11.93 -3.00
CA GLY A 16 -11.40 -12.47 -4.27
C GLY A 16 -10.97 -11.62 -5.46
N LYS A 17 -11.69 -11.75 -6.58
CA LYS A 17 -11.55 -10.82 -7.71
C LYS A 17 -12.35 -9.54 -7.43
N PHE A 18 -11.75 -8.39 -7.73
CA PHE A 18 -12.33 -7.08 -7.49
C PHE A 18 -12.54 -6.33 -8.80
N ASP A 19 -13.70 -5.71 -8.97
CA ASP A 19 -13.95 -4.81 -10.09
C ASP A 19 -13.15 -3.51 -9.99
N LEU A 20 -13.02 -2.98 -8.77
CA LEU A 20 -12.31 -1.73 -8.50
C LEU A 20 -11.63 -1.81 -7.13
N VAL A 21 -10.36 -1.41 -7.09
CA VAL A 21 -9.56 -1.32 -5.87
C VAL A 21 -8.93 0.06 -5.76
N PHE A 22 -9.00 0.64 -4.57
CA PHE A 22 -8.26 1.83 -4.19
C PHE A 22 -7.07 1.43 -3.31
N VAL A 23 -5.89 1.92 -3.62
CA VAL A 23 -4.66 1.67 -2.86
C VAL A 23 -4.13 3.00 -2.35
N GLU A 24 -4.07 3.13 -1.03
CA GLU A 24 -3.41 4.22 -0.31
C GLU A 24 -2.09 3.68 0.29
N GLY A 25 -1.17 4.57 0.68
CA GLY A 25 0.12 4.22 1.26
C GLY A 25 1.21 3.93 0.22
N SER A 26 2.46 3.94 0.67
CA SER A 26 3.66 3.70 -0.15
C SER A 26 4.30 2.36 0.19
N VAL A 27 4.83 1.66 -0.82
CA VAL A 27 5.56 0.40 -0.62
C VAL A 27 6.93 0.68 0.02
N SER A 28 7.19 0.05 1.16
CA SER A 28 8.36 0.29 2.01
C SER A 28 9.11 -0.99 2.40
N THR A 29 8.48 -2.15 2.27
CA THR A 29 9.05 -3.47 2.56
C THR A 29 8.84 -4.48 1.41
N PRO A 30 9.63 -5.57 1.34
CA PRO A 30 9.43 -6.64 0.35
C PRO A 30 8.05 -7.32 0.44
N GLU A 31 7.49 -7.45 1.64
CA GLU A 31 6.16 -8.04 1.84
C GLU A 31 5.06 -7.17 1.24
N GLU A 32 5.21 -5.85 1.34
CA GLU A 32 4.28 -4.89 0.74
C GLU A 32 4.35 -4.91 -0.80
N GLU A 33 5.55 -5.10 -1.36
CA GLU A 33 5.77 -5.28 -2.81
C GLU A 33 5.02 -6.52 -3.33
N GLU A 34 5.16 -7.64 -2.63
CA GLU A 34 4.44 -8.86 -2.96
C GLU A 34 2.92 -8.68 -2.81
N ARG A 35 2.49 -7.98 -1.75
CA ARG A 35 1.08 -7.70 -1.50
C ARG A 35 0.46 -6.88 -2.62
N ILE A 36 1.11 -5.79 -3.07
CA ILE A 36 0.55 -4.93 -4.13
C ILE A 36 0.46 -5.65 -5.48
N ARG A 37 1.41 -6.55 -5.78
CA ARG A 37 1.34 -7.43 -6.97
C ARG A 37 0.13 -8.35 -6.92
N ARG A 38 -0.11 -9.02 -5.79
CA ARG A 38 -1.31 -9.87 -5.61
C ARG A 38 -2.60 -9.07 -5.71
N ILE A 39 -2.64 -7.84 -5.18
CA ILE A 39 -3.79 -6.94 -5.36
C ILE A 39 -4.00 -6.66 -6.84
N ARG A 40 -2.96 -6.28 -7.58
CA ARG A 40 -3.03 -5.99 -9.01
C ARG A 40 -3.52 -7.18 -9.84
N GLU A 41 -3.06 -8.39 -9.55
CA GLU A 41 -3.49 -9.63 -10.22
C GLU A 41 -4.97 -9.97 -9.99
N ASN A 42 -5.54 -9.49 -8.88
CA ASN A 42 -6.93 -9.72 -8.51
C ASN A 42 -7.86 -8.55 -8.82
N SER A 43 -7.32 -7.45 -9.35
CA SER A 43 -8.09 -6.24 -9.66
C SER A 43 -8.34 -6.11 -11.15
N LYS A 44 -9.57 -5.81 -11.56
CA LYS A 44 -9.86 -5.30 -12.90
C LYS A 44 -9.33 -3.87 -13.06
N PHE A 45 -9.69 -2.98 -12.14
CA PHE A 45 -9.12 -1.64 -12.02
C PHE A 45 -8.45 -1.45 -10.66
N LEU A 46 -7.24 -0.87 -10.66
CA LEU A 46 -6.51 -0.47 -9.47
C LEU A 46 -6.21 1.02 -9.58
N VAL A 47 -6.61 1.78 -8.57
CA VAL A 47 -6.43 3.23 -8.48
C VAL A 47 -5.53 3.53 -7.30
N ALA A 48 -4.35 4.10 -7.56
CA ALA A 48 -3.53 4.69 -6.51
C ALA A 48 -4.21 6.00 -6.05
N ILE A 49 -4.41 6.15 -4.75
CA ILE A 49 -5.03 7.33 -4.15
C ILE A 49 -4.07 7.97 -3.14
N GLY A 50 -3.82 9.27 -3.30
CA GLY A 50 -2.94 10.04 -2.44
C GLY A 50 -1.48 10.13 -2.93
N ALA A 51 -0.78 11.17 -2.47
CA ALA A 51 0.60 11.45 -2.89
C ALA A 51 1.58 10.31 -2.54
N CYS A 52 1.35 9.62 -1.41
CA CYS A 52 2.13 8.45 -0.98
C CYS A 52 2.02 7.31 -2.00
N ALA A 53 0.80 6.92 -2.39
CA ALA A 53 0.60 5.83 -3.34
C ALA A 53 1.04 6.18 -4.77
N VAL A 54 0.91 7.46 -5.18
CA VAL A 54 1.23 7.91 -6.54
C VAL A 54 2.74 8.15 -6.73
N SER A 55 3.41 8.71 -5.72
CA SER A 55 4.78 9.25 -5.87
C SER A 55 5.70 8.98 -4.67
N GLY A 56 5.25 8.19 -3.70
CA GLY A 56 5.98 7.89 -2.47
C GLY A 56 5.80 8.91 -1.35
N GLY A 57 5.33 10.13 -1.64
CA GLY A 57 5.00 11.14 -0.64
C GLY A 57 6.19 11.51 0.27
N ILE A 58 5.91 11.86 1.54
CA ILE A 58 6.97 12.17 2.50
C ILE A 58 7.87 10.97 2.80
N GLN A 59 7.33 9.74 2.71
CA GLN A 59 8.09 8.53 3.00
C GLN A 59 9.26 8.33 2.04
N SER A 60 9.15 8.77 0.78
CA SER A 60 10.24 8.66 -0.19
C SER A 60 11.46 9.53 0.13
N ALA A 61 11.33 10.51 1.03
CA ALA A 61 12.45 11.31 1.50
C ALA A 61 13.58 10.44 2.09
N ARG A 62 13.24 9.30 2.71
CA ARG A 62 14.23 8.35 3.26
C ARG A 62 15.15 7.75 2.19
N ASN A 63 14.74 7.77 0.92
CA ASN A 63 15.55 7.24 -0.19
C ASN A 63 16.83 8.06 -0.42
N PHE A 64 16.90 9.26 0.14
CA PHE A 64 18.05 10.16 0.08
C PHE A 64 18.81 10.26 1.42
N GLN A 65 18.51 9.37 2.37
CA GLN A 65 19.13 9.34 3.70
C GLN A 65 19.83 7.99 3.94
N ASP A 66 20.84 7.97 4.82
CA ASP A 66 21.46 6.74 5.29
C ASP A 66 20.50 6.04 6.27
N PHE A 67 19.94 4.90 5.85
CA PHE A 67 18.91 4.20 6.61
C PHE A 67 19.42 3.69 7.98
N PRO A 68 20.59 3.03 8.09
CA PRO A 68 21.24 2.75 9.37
C PRO A 68 21.33 3.96 10.32
N GLU A 69 21.78 5.11 9.82
CA GLU A 69 21.89 6.33 10.62
C GLU A 69 20.51 6.80 11.12
N LEU A 70 19.54 6.90 10.21
CA LEU A 70 18.16 7.27 10.52
C LEU A 70 17.55 6.33 11.57
N TYR A 71 17.71 5.02 11.40
CA TYR A 71 17.15 4.01 12.29
C TYR A 71 17.76 4.10 13.70
N SER A 72 19.08 4.33 13.80
CA SER A 72 19.75 4.52 15.09
C SER A 72 19.30 5.76 15.87
N SER A 73 18.73 6.77 15.20
CA SER A 73 18.28 8.02 15.84
C SER A 73 16.94 7.88 16.58
N VAL A 74 16.21 6.78 16.37
CA VAL A 74 14.87 6.54 16.91
C VAL A 74 14.75 5.23 17.71
N GLN A 75 15.85 4.50 17.90
CA GLN A 75 15.94 3.27 18.70
C GLN A 75 16.29 3.53 20.16
#